data_AF-A0A177NE35-F1
#
_entry.id   AF-A0A177NE35-F1
#
_cell.length_a   1.000
_cell.length_b   1.000
_cell.length_c   1.000
_cell.angle_alpha   90.00
_cell.angle_beta   90.00
_cell.angle_gamma   90.00
#
_symmetry.space_group_name_H-M   'P 1'
#
loop_
_entity.id
_entity.type
_entity.pdbx_description
1 polymer ?
#
loop_
_entity_poly.entity_id
_entity_poly.type
_entity_poly.pdbx_seq_one_letter_code
_entity_poly.pdbx_strand_id
1 'polypeptide(L)'
;MENQTPDFKDYFKIVKKRRKFLIIPFIIIAALSVILAVVLPSVFRSSATILIEEQEIPSELVKSTVTTFADQRIQIISQRIMSRSNLIEIVKKYDLYADDRKSKPEEKILDKMRELIKVETISADVIDPRNGSPTKATIAFVLAFDDHSPTQAQKVTNELTSLFLKENIKSRTESAENAALFLSEEARRLKDKIQQLQSTLATFKEQNLHQLPEANQLNQQELTSLTNQLMSLDSQERSALERKFYLEGQLAQIDPNALATNAVGNRVFDMKDRLKQLQSEYPSLVARYSDNHPDVMKAKREIDSLQKEIGSNTDLNKLNAELTEREADLAVLLKQYSARHPDVVKLQKQVSALQQALTEASQNNYTNVDLHPDNPAYITLKSQMDAADSDIKSIAYTREKIKTRIDDLRNSLMQAPLVEKDYMDLVQELNNTNQRYQEVSAREMEAQISQQLEIEKKGERFTLIDPPQEPLEPVSPNRIAILFLGMVLAIAGGFGTVALAEMMDSSIHSEKAIFNILGVEPLATIPYLESRIEKENDQKNRHIMMISAVISVIVATLLFHFLFMPLDVFWYKLLRVAGSL
;
A
#
# COMPACT_ATOMS: atom_id res chain seq x y z
N MET A 1 2.94 -26.67 -86.57
CA MET A 1 1.75 -26.03 -85.98
C MET A 1 2.09 -24.57 -85.76
N GLU A 2 1.91 -23.76 -86.79
CA GLU A 2 2.15 -22.33 -86.71
C GLU A 2 0.80 -21.68 -86.41
N ASN A 3 0.56 -21.39 -85.13
CA ASN A 3 -0.62 -20.64 -84.68
C ASN A 3 -0.48 -19.20 -85.20
N GLN A 4 -0.87 -18.98 -86.45
CA GLN A 4 -0.95 -17.63 -87.01
C GLN A 4 -2.05 -16.87 -86.27
N THR A 5 -1.63 -15.86 -85.54
CA THR A 5 -2.50 -14.97 -84.77
C THR A 5 -3.47 -14.27 -85.73
N PRO A 6 -4.78 -14.24 -85.41
CA PRO A 6 -5.78 -13.55 -86.23
C PRO A 6 -5.43 -12.07 -86.48
N ASP A 7 -5.62 -11.62 -87.73
CA ASP A 7 -5.38 -10.23 -88.18
C ASP A 7 -6.45 -9.27 -87.61
N PHE A 8 -6.08 -8.02 -87.31
CA PHE A 8 -6.97 -6.99 -86.76
C PHE A 8 -8.21 -6.75 -87.63
N LYS A 9 -8.09 -6.96 -88.95
CA LYS A 9 -9.20 -6.83 -89.91
C LYS A 9 -10.30 -7.89 -89.71
N ASP A 10 -9.95 -9.07 -89.19
CA ASP A 10 -10.92 -10.15 -89.00
C ASP A 10 -11.73 -9.95 -87.72
N TYR A 11 -11.11 -9.42 -86.65
CA TYR A 11 -11.84 -8.96 -85.46
C TYR A 11 -12.86 -7.86 -85.78
N PHE A 12 -12.52 -6.91 -86.66
CA PHE A 12 -13.44 -5.85 -87.06
C PHE A 12 -14.66 -6.37 -87.84
N LYS A 13 -14.47 -7.40 -88.68
CA LYS A 13 -15.57 -8.08 -89.40
C LYS A 13 -16.51 -8.81 -88.43
N ILE A 14 -15.97 -9.50 -87.43
CA ILE A 14 -16.74 -10.21 -86.39
C ILE A 14 -17.61 -9.21 -85.63
N VAL A 15 -17.02 -8.08 -85.19
CA VAL A 15 -17.76 -7.01 -84.50
C VAL A 15 -18.85 -6.39 -85.39
N LYS A 16 -18.57 -6.15 -86.67
CA LYS A 16 -19.56 -5.57 -87.60
C LYS A 16 -20.74 -6.51 -87.85
N LYS A 17 -20.49 -7.82 -87.95
CA LYS A 17 -21.52 -8.86 -88.17
C LYS A 17 -22.39 -9.05 -86.92
N ARG A 18 -21.77 -9.07 -85.73
CA ARG A 18 -22.46 -9.28 -84.44
C ARG A 18 -22.74 -7.99 -83.67
N ARG A 19 -22.83 -6.84 -84.34
CA ARG A 19 -23.08 -5.52 -83.72
C ARG A 19 -24.27 -5.47 -82.75
N LYS A 20 -25.30 -6.29 -82.97
CA LYS A 20 -26.45 -6.42 -82.06
C LYS A 20 -26.05 -7.03 -80.70
N PHE A 21 -25.19 -8.04 -80.71
CA PHE A 21 -24.64 -8.67 -79.51
C PHE A 21 -23.62 -7.80 -78.77
N LEU A 22 -23.06 -6.77 -79.41
CA LEU A 22 -22.23 -5.77 -78.75
C LEU A 22 -23.09 -4.66 -78.12
N ILE A 23 -24.01 -4.09 -78.91
CA ILE A 23 -24.72 -2.86 -78.56
C ILE A 23 -25.85 -3.11 -77.55
N ILE A 24 -26.58 -4.22 -77.66
CA ILE A 24 -27.69 -4.54 -76.74
C ILE A 24 -27.20 -4.69 -75.29
N PRO A 25 -26.23 -5.56 -74.96
CA PRO A 25 -25.75 -5.70 -73.58
C PRO A 25 -25.02 -4.45 -73.09
N PHE A 26 -24.31 -3.73 -73.97
CA PHE A 26 -23.71 -2.44 -73.61
C PHE A 26 -24.78 -1.43 -73.13
N ILE A 27 -25.87 -1.26 -73.89
CA ILE A 27 -26.97 -0.35 -73.51
C ILE A 27 -27.65 -0.81 -72.23
N ILE A 28 -27.90 -2.12 -72.07
CA ILE A 28 -28.54 -2.67 -70.87
C ILE A 28 -27.69 -2.43 -69.61
N ILE A 29 -26.39 -2.75 -69.66
CA ILE A 29 -25.48 -2.59 -68.51
C ILE A 29 -25.28 -1.10 -68.19
N ALA A 30 -25.14 -0.25 -69.22
CA ALA A 30 -25.03 1.19 -69.03
C ALA A 30 -26.31 1.79 -68.42
N ALA A 31 -27.49 1.40 -68.92
CA ALA A 31 -28.77 1.84 -68.36
C ALA A 31 -28.94 1.36 -66.91
N LEU A 32 -28.59 0.11 -66.61
CA LEU A 32 -28.63 -0.44 -65.26
C LEU A 32 -27.69 0.31 -64.31
N SER A 33 -26.49 0.68 -64.75
CA SER A 33 -25.55 1.49 -63.98
C SER A 33 -26.10 2.89 -63.67
N VAL A 34 -26.71 3.56 -64.64
CA VAL A 34 -27.36 4.87 -64.43
C VAL A 34 -28.52 4.75 -63.44
N ILE A 35 -29.36 3.72 -63.59
CA ILE A 35 -30.45 3.44 -62.65
C ILE A 35 -29.89 3.21 -61.23
N LEU A 36 -28.85 2.39 -61.09
CA LEU A 36 -28.22 2.12 -59.79
C LEU A 36 -27.62 3.39 -59.17
N ALA A 37 -26.98 4.25 -59.97
CA ALA A 37 -26.39 5.50 -59.50
C ALA A 37 -27.42 6.51 -58.96
N VAL A 38 -28.68 6.42 -59.43
CA VAL A 38 -29.76 7.34 -59.06
C VAL A 38 -30.65 6.77 -57.94
N VAL A 39 -30.89 5.46 -57.96
CA VAL A 39 -31.77 4.77 -56.99
C VAL A 39 -31.11 4.61 -55.62
N LEU A 40 -29.78 4.50 -55.56
CA LEU A 40 -29.08 4.38 -54.29
C LEU A 40 -29.23 5.67 -53.45
N PRO A 41 -29.64 5.55 -52.17
CA PRO A 41 -29.90 6.71 -51.34
C PRO A 41 -28.61 7.49 -51.07
N SER A 42 -28.70 8.82 -51.15
CA SER A 42 -27.61 9.72 -50.78
C SER A 42 -27.38 9.66 -49.28
N VAL A 43 -26.11 9.61 -48.88
CA VAL A 43 -25.67 9.74 -47.49
C VAL A 43 -24.84 11.00 -47.38
N PHE A 44 -25.13 11.78 -46.36
CA PHE A 44 -24.51 13.05 -46.06
C PHE A 44 -23.71 12.93 -44.77
N ARG A 45 -22.51 13.48 -44.75
CA ARG A 45 -21.64 13.50 -43.56
C ARG A 45 -21.56 14.90 -43.01
N SER A 46 -21.88 15.08 -41.73
CA SER A 46 -21.53 16.29 -41.00
C SER A 46 -20.42 15.98 -40.01
N SER A 47 -19.38 16.81 -39.98
CA SER A 47 -18.20 16.63 -39.14
C SER A 47 -17.91 17.88 -38.30
N ALA A 48 -17.41 17.67 -37.09
CA ALA A 48 -16.90 18.70 -36.21
C ALA A 48 -15.43 18.42 -35.88
N THR A 49 -14.58 19.44 -35.92
CA THR A 49 -13.15 19.31 -35.59
C THR A 49 -12.88 19.91 -34.22
N ILE A 50 -12.34 19.10 -33.32
CA ILE A 50 -12.06 19.45 -31.93
C ILE A 50 -10.54 19.41 -31.72
N LEU A 51 -9.98 20.53 -31.27
CA LEU A 51 -8.56 20.66 -30.91
C LEU A 51 -8.35 20.31 -29.43
N ILE A 52 -7.20 19.73 -29.16
CA ILE A 52 -6.71 19.48 -27.80
C ILE A 52 -5.71 20.60 -27.49
N GLU A 53 -6.14 21.57 -26.69
CA GLU A 53 -5.27 22.64 -26.22
C GLU A 53 -4.53 22.18 -24.96
N GLU A 54 -3.20 22.24 -25.01
CA GLU A 54 -2.35 22.01 -23.85
C GLU A 54 -2.52 23.14 -22.81
N GLN A 55 -2.17 22.83 -21.56
CA GLN A 55 -2.28 23.77 -20.45
C GLN A 55 -1.29 24.95 -20.61
N GLU A 56 -1.79 26.20 -20.47
CA GLU A 56 -0.96 27.42 -20.59
C GLU A 56 0.01 27.64 -19.40
N ILE A 57 -0.21 26.96 -18.28
CA ILE A 57 0.61 27.08 -17.07
C ILE A 57 1.83 26.14 -17.20
N PRO A 58 3.07 26.62 -16.95
CA PRO A 58 4.26 25.76 -16.96
C PRO A 58 4.07 24.49 -16.13
N SER A 59 4.33 23.33 -16.73
CA SER A 59 4.21 22.01 -16.09
C SER A 59 5.17 21.78 -14.92
N GLU A 60 6.16 22.68 -14.76
CA GLU A 60 7.05 22.74 -13.61
C GLU A 60 6.37 23.27 -12.34
N LEU A 61 5.30 24.07 -12.48
CA LEU A 61 4.57 24.65 -11.35
C LEU A 61 3.45 23.73 -10.84
N VAL A 62 2.86 22.92 -11.72
CA VAL A 62 1.82 21.94 -11.36
C VAL A 62 1.94 20.73 -12.29
N LYS A 63 2.26 19.56 -11.73
CA LYS A 63 2.24 18.30 -12.49
C LYS A 63 0.82 17.75 -12.50
N SER A 64 0.26 17.52 -13.68
CA SER A 64 -1.01 16.80 -13.80
C SER A 64 -0.87 15.37 -13.25
N THR A 65 -1.73 15.02 -12.30
CA THR A 65 -1.90 13.64 -11.82
C THR A 65 -2.63 12.75 -12.83
N VAL A 66 -3.32 13.35 -13.81
CA VAL A 66 -3.94 12.66 -14.94
C VAL A 66 -2.91 12.57 -16.07
N THR A 67 -2.35 11.38 -16.26
CA THR A 67 -1.23 11.14 -17.20
C THR A 67 -1.62 10.34 -18.46
N THR A 68 -2.90 10.02 -18.62
CA THR A 68 -3.39 9.28 -19.79
C THR A 68 -3.26 10.10 -21.07
N PHE A 69 -2.73 9.49 -22.12
CA PHE A 69 -2.66 10.10 -23.45
C PHE A 69 -4.06 10.46 -23.98
N ALA A 70 -4.14 11.52 -24.79
CA ALA A 70 -5.41 12.06 -25.27
C ALA A 70 -6.21 11.04 -26.12
N ASP A 71 -5.53 10.17 -26.86
CA ASP A 71 -6.12 9.09 -27.66
C ASP A 71 -6.92 8.08 -26.82
N GLN A 72 -6.34 7.61 -25.71
CA GLN A 72 -7.02 6.71 -24.77
C GLN A 72 -8.26 7.36 -24.17
N ARG A 73 -8.15 8.65 -23.82
CA ARG A 73 -9.29 9.43 -23.30
C ARG A 73 -10.39 9.58 -24.34
N ILE A 74 -10.04 9.93 -25.58
CA ILE A 74 -11.00 10.03 -26.69
C ILE A 74 -11.73 8.69 -26.86
N GLN A 75 -11.02 7.56 -26.79
CA GLN A 75 -11.64 6.24 -26.92
C GLN A 75 -12.59 5.92 -25.75
N ILE A 76 -12.20 6.21 -24.51
CA ILE A 76 -13.06 6.01 -23.33
C ILE A 76 -14.31 6.89 -23.41
N ILE A 77 -14.15 8.16 -23.73
CA ILE A 77 -15.26 9.11 -23.88
C ILE A 77 -16.17 8.68 -25.04
N SER A 78 -15.59 8.23 -26.16
CA SER A 78 -16.34 7.69 -27.30
C SER A 78 -17.21 6.51 -26.88
N GLN A 79 -16.65 5.53 -26.15
CA GLN A 79 -17.41 4.39 -25.63
C GLN A 79 -18.55 4.82 -24.67
N ARG A 80 -18.32 5.82 -23.82
CA ARG A 80 -19.35 6.36 -22.93
C ARG A 80 -20.46 7.08 -23.70
N ILE A 81 -20.12 7.87 -24.71
CA ILE A 81 -21.11 8.59 -25.54
C ILE A 81 -21.89 7.63 -26.44
N MET A 82 -21.24 6.60 -26.96
CA MET A 82 -21.86 5.52 -27.74
C MET A 82 -22.58 4.46 -26.87
N SER A 83 -22.73 4.73 -25.57
CA SER A 83 -23.48 3.87 -24.67
C SER A 83 -24.96 3.83 -25.04
N ARG A 84 -25.63 2.72 -24.69
CA ARG A 84 -27.05 2.49 -24.97
C ARG A 84 -27.93 3.65 -24.49
N SER A 85 -27.76 4.12 -23.26
CA SER A 85 -28.57 5.20 -22.68
C SER A 85 -28.47 6.50 -23.48
N ASN A 86 -27.26 6.89 -23.85
CA ASN A 86 -27.01 8.14 -24.57
C ASN A 86 -27.52 8.05 -26.01
N LEU A 87 -27.26 6.95 -26.72
CA LEU A 87 -27.73 6.78 -28.10
C LEU A 87 -29.26 6.75 -28.19
N ILE A 88 -29.95 6.09 -27.25
CA ILE A 88 -31.42 6.10 -27.19
C ILE A 88 -31.95 7.52 -27.00
N GLU A 89 -31.32 8.32 -26.14
CA GLU A 89 -31.72 9.71 -25.91
C GLU A 89 -31.61 10.56 -27.18
N ILE A 90 -30.49 10.42 -27.92
CA ILE A 90 -30.29 11.11 -29.20
C ILE A 90 -31.32 10.66 -30.25
N VAL A 91 -31.55 9.34 -30.37
CA VAL A 91 -32.54 8.77 -31.31
C VAL A 91 -33.93 9.32 -31.04
N LYS A 92 -34.33 9.45 -29.76
CA LYS A 92 -35.62 10.01 -29.38
C LYS A 92 -35.68 11.52 -29.60
N LYS A 93 -34.63 12.26 -29.23
CA LYS A 93 -34.57 13.73 -29.31
C LYS A 93 -34.69 14.24 -30.74
N TYR A 94 -34.06 13.56 -31.70
CA TYR A 94 -34.04 13.96 -33.11
C TYR A 94 -34.96 13.15 -34.02
N ASP A 95 -35.78 12.28 -33.42
CA ASP A 95 -36.72 11.38 -34.10
C ASP A 95 -36.06 10.51 -35.19
N LEU A 96 -34.87 9.98 -34.89
CA LEU A 96 -34.09 9.20 -35.85
C LEU A 96 -34.73 7.83 -36.10
N TYR A 97 -34.56 7.34 -37.33
CA TYR A 97 -34.90 5.97 -37.72
C TYR A 97 -36.37 5.57 -37.51
N ALA A 98 -37.32 6.49 -37.71
CA ALA A 98 -38.74 6.29 -37.42
C ALA A 98 -39.35 4.98 -37.98
N ASP A 99 -38.96 4.57 -39.20
CA ASP A 99 -39.46 3.34 -39.83
C ASP A 99 -38.75 2.06 -39.35
N ASP A 100 -37.44 2.15 -39.08
CA ASP A 100 -36.69 1.04 -38.49
C ASP A 100 -37.20 0.75 -37.07
N ARG A 101 -37.58 1.76 -36.28
CA ARG A 101 -38.15 1.60 -34.92
C ARG A 101 -39.47 0.83 -34.88
N LYS A 102 -40.23 0.79 -35.99
CA LYS A 102 -41.49 0.03 -36.06
C LYS A 102 -41.28 -1.47 -36.33
N SER A 103 -40.15 -1.82 -36.94
CA SER A 103 -39.93 -3.15 -37.51
C SER A 103 -38.71 -3.89 -36.94
N LYS A 104 -37.75 -3.18 -36.35
CA LYS A 104 -36.48 -3.74 -35.87
C LYS A 104 -36.36 -3.62 -34.35
N PRO A 105 -35.69 -4.58 -33.69
CA PRO A 105 -35.31 -4.44 -32.29
C PRO A 105 -34.45 -3.21 -32.06
N GLU A 106 -34.63 -2.56 -30.92
CA GLU A 106 -33.90 -1.33 -30.56
C GLU A 106 -32.38 -1.50 -30.68
N GLU A 107 -31.81 -2.62 -30.23
CA GLU A 107 -30.36 -2.84 -30.29
C GLU A 107 -29.80 -2.81 -31.72
N LYS A 108 -30.56 -3.31 -32.70
CA LYS A 108 -30.15 -3.25 -34.11
C LYS A 108 -30.09 -1.82 -34.65
N ILE A 109 -30.91 -0.93 -34.10
CA ILE A 109 -30.92 0.49 -34.46
C ILE A 109 -29.72 1.18 -33.82
N LEU A 110 -29.39 0.83 -32.58
CA LEU A 110 -28.22 1.36 -31.89
C LEU A 110 -26.91 0.89 -32.53
N ASP A 111 -26.81 -0.38 -32.94
CA ASP A 111 -25.66 -0.89 -33.69
C ASP A 111 -25.45 -0.14 -35.01
N LYS A 112 -26.54 0.09 -35.76
CA LYS A 112 -26.52 0.91 -36.97
C LYS A 112 -26.06 2.34 -36.67
N MET A 113 -26.53 2.94 -35.59
CA MET A 113 -26.11 4.28 -35.20
C MET A 113 -24.62 4.34 -34.84
N ARG A 114 -24.10 3.34 -34.12
CA ARG A 114 -22.67 3.25 -33.78
C ARG A 114 -21.79 3.17 -35.02
N GLU A 115 -22.20 2.44 -36.05
CA GLU A 115 -21.48 2.32 -37.32
C GLU A 115 -21.44 3.65 -38.11
N LEU A 116 -22.48 4.46 -37.96
CA LEU A 116 -22.61 5.76 -38.65
C LEU A 116 -21.85 6.89 -37.94
N ILE A 117 -21.47 6.72 -36.66
CA ILE A 117 -20.63 7.67 -35.93
C ILE A 117 -19.16 7.33 -36.19
N LYS A 118 -18.37 8.34 -36.58
CA LYS A 118 -16.95 8.21 -36.90
C LYS A 118 -16.14 9.14 -36.01
N VAL A 119 -15.06 8.61 -35.45
CA VAL A 119 -14.10 9.36 -34.64
C VAL A 119 -12.72 9.11 -35.23
N GLU A 120 -12.14 10.15 -35.82
CA GLU A 120 -10.83 10.09 -36.48
C GLU A 120 -9.86 11.02 -35.76
N THR A 121 -8.71 10.49 -35.31
CA THR A 121 -7.70 11.28 -34.61
C THR A 121 -6.69 11.88 -35.59
N ILE A 122 -6.23 13.10 -35.30
CA ILE A 122 -5.18 13.80 -36.03
C ILE A 122 -3.97 13.87 -35.11
N SER A 123 -2.88 13.22 -35.50
CA SER A 123 -1.65 13.16 -34.71
C SER A 123 -0.50 13.95 -35.35
N ALA A 124 0.35 14.54 -34.52
CA ALA A 124 1.60 15.19 -34.91
C ALA A 124 2.78 14.58 -34.14
N ASP A 125 3.96 14.60 -34.75
CA ASP A 125 5.20 14.17 -34.08
C ASP A 125 5.64 15.27 -33.10
N VAL A 126 5.68 14.95 -31.81
CA VAL A 126 6.11 15.84 -30.72
C VAL A 126 7.26 15.21 -29.94
N ILE A 127 8.00 16.01 -29.18
CA ILE A 127 9.07 15.52 -28.29
C ILE A 127 8.47 15.37 -26.89
N ASP A 128 8.53 14.17 -26.31
CA ASP A 128 8.00 13.92 -24.96
C ASP A 128 8.84 14.70 -23.92
N PRO A 129 8.23 15.61 -23.13
CA PRO A 129 8.94 16.42 -22.12
C PRO A 129 9.63 15.60 -21.02
N ARG A 130 9.22 14.34 -20.82
CA ARG A 130 9.73 13.48 -19.73
C ARG A 130 11.03 12.78 -20.06
N ASN A 131 11.24 12.43 -21.34
CA ASN A 131 12.36 11.60 -21.79
C ASN A 131 13.07 12.12 -23.05
N GLY A 132 12.58 13.19 -23.68
CA GLY A 132 13.15 13.79 -24.88
C GLY A 132 13.00 12.94 -26.16
N SER A 133 12.16 11.90 -26.14
CA SER A 133 11.98 10.99 -27.28
C SER A 133 10.85 11.46 -28.22
N PRO A 134 10.98 11.31 -29.55
CA PRO A 134 9.90 11.59 -30.48
C PRO A 134 8.71 10.65 -30.24
N THR A 135 7.52 11.22 -30.05
CA THR A 135 6.25 10.51 -29.82
C THR A 135 5.15 11.13 -30.67
N LYS A 136 4.20 10.34 -31.16
CA LYS A 136 3.01 10.87 -31.86
C LYS A 136 1.97 11.33 -30.84
N ALA A 137 1.75 12.63 -30.71
CA ALA A 137 0.66 13.18 -29.91
C ALA A 137 -0.57 13.43 -30.77
N THR A 138 -1.74 13.08 -30.25
CA THR A 138 -3.01 13.47 -30.87
C THR A 138 -3.26 14.94 -30.56
N ILE A 139 -3.31 15.79 -31.57
CA ILE A 139 -3.48 17.25 -31.45
C ILE A 139 -4.94 17.67 -31.67
N ALA A 140 -5.68 16.90 -32.47
CA ALA A 140 -7.09 17.16 -32.76
C ALA A 140 -7.80 15.85 -33.09
N PHE A 141 -9.12 15.87 -33.11
CA PHE A 141 -9.92 14.77 -33.61
C PHE A 141 -11.17 15.29 -34.31
N VAL A 142 -11.63 14.50 -35.28
CA VAL A 142 -12.83 14.77 -36.07
C VAL A 142 -13.92 13.81 -35.64
N LEU A 143 -15.05 14.38 -35.25
CA LEU A 143 -16.27 13.64 -34.93
C LEU A 143 -17.25 13.82 -36.08
N ALA A 144 -17.72 12.73 -36.69
CA ALA A 144 -18.63 12.79 -37.81
C ALA A 144 -19.82 11.83 -37.64
N PHE A 145 -20.94 12.20 -38.26
CA PHE A 145 -22.13 11.35 -38.33
C PHE A 145 -22.67 11.35 -39.75
N ASP A 146 -22.97 10.14 -40.24
CA ASP A 146 -23.50 9.88 -41.57
C ASP A 146 -25.02 9.66 -41.51
N ASP A 147 -25.82 10.46 -42.22
CA ASP A 147 -27.28 10.29 -42.31
C ASP A 147 -27.82 10.60 -43.71
N HIS A 148 -29.04 10.15 -44.02
CA HIS A 148 -29.70 10.48 -45.29
C HIS A 148 -30.22 11.92 -45.35
N SER A 149 -30.44 12.56 -44.21
CA SER A 149 -30.82 13.97 -44.10
C SER A 149 -29.59 14.82 -43.72
N PRO A 150 -29.22 15.83 -44.53
CA PRO A 150 -28.16 16.78 -44.20
C PRO A 150 -28.39 17.47 -42.85
N THR A 151 -29.64 17.86 -42.58
CA THR A 151 -30.04 18.52 -41.35
C THR A 151 -29.91 17.60 -40.13
N GLN A 152 -30.30 16.33 -40.25
CA GLN A 152 -30.14 15.37 -39.14
C GLN A 152 -28.67 15.04 -38.92
N ALA A 153 -27.88 14.89 -39.98
CA ALA A 153 -26.44 14.72 -39.89
C ALA A 153 -25.81 15.83 -39.03
N GLN A 154 -26.13 17.09 -39.33
CA GLN A 154 -25.64 18.26 -38.61
C GLN A 154 -26.09 18.32 -37.16
N LYS A 155 -27.39 18.11 -36.90
CA LYS A 155 -27.95 18.16 -35.54
C LYS A 155 -27.37 17.08 -34.63
N VAL A 156 -27.23 15.86 -35.14
CA VAL A 156 -26.67 14.74 -34.38
C VAL A 156 -25.18 14.94 -34.14
N THR A 157 -24.40 15.36 -35.14
CA THR A 157 -22.99 15.69 -34.91
C THR A 157 -22.84 16.79 -33.87
N ASN A 158 -23.68 17.84 -33.90
CA ASN A 158 -23.67 18.91 -32.90
C ASN A 158 -23.97 18.41 -31.47
N GLU A 159 -24.94 17.49 -31.34
CA GLU A 159 -25.24 16.85 -30.06
C GLU A 159 -24.06 16.03 -29.56
N LEU A 160 -23.48 15.19 -30.43
CA LEU A 160 -22.34 14.34 -30.08
C LEU A 160 -21.12 15.20 -29.69
N THR A 161 -20.85 16.30 -30.40
CA THR A 161 -19.81 17.28 -30.06
C THR A 161 -20.05 17.85 -28.67
N SER A 162 -21.27 18.29 -28.38
CA SER A 162 -21.63 18.84 -27.06
C SER A 162 -21.47 17.82 -25.94
N LEU A 163 -21.85 16.56 -26.19
CA LEU A 163 -21.64 15.45 -25.25
C LEU A 163 -20.15 15.16 -25.03
N PHE A 164 -19.32 15.20 -26.07
CA PHE A 164 -17.87 15.02 -25.98
C PHE A 164 -17.22 16.09 -25.11
N LEU A 165 -17.53 17.37 -25.36
CA LEU A 165 -16.98 18.48 -24.58
C LEU A 165 -17.42 18.39 -23.11
N LYS A 166 -18.69 18.06 -22.86
CA LYS A 166 -19.24 17.91 -21.51
C LYS A 166 -18.63 16.73 -20.75
N GLU A 167 -18.55 15.56 -21.39
CA GLU A 167 -18.00 14.34 -20.78
C GLU A 167 -16.50 14.49 -20.51
N ASN A 168 -15.76 15.21 -21.37
CA ASN A 168 -14.36 15.52 -21.11
C ASN A 168 -14.18 16.35 -19.84
N ILE A 169 -14.92 17.46 -19.69
CA ILE A 169 -14.85 18.30 -18.49
C ILE A 169 -15.22 17.48 -17.25
N LYS A 170 -16.36 16.79 -17.31
CA LYS A 170 -16.86 15.96 -16.20
C LYS A 170 -15.82 14.91 -15.78
N SER A 171 -15.32 14.12 -16.72
CA SER A 171 -14.37 13.05 -16.43
C SER A 171 -13.05 13.58 -15.85
N ARG A 172 -12.58 14.76 -16.28
CA ARG A 172 -11.35 15.36 -15.73
C ARG A 172 -11.57 15.92 -14.33
N THR A 173 -12.67 16.64 -14.09
CA THR A 173 -13.02 17.13 -12.76
C THR A 173 -13.16 15.98 -11.77
N GLU A 174 -13.90 14.91 -12.13
CA GLU A 174 -14.03 13.71 -11.29
C GLU A 174 -12.68 13.03 -11.02
N SER A 175 -11.82 12.92 -12.02
CA SER A 175 -10.50 12.30 -11.84
C SER A 175 -9.59 13.12 -10.92
N ALA A 176 -9.60 14.44 -11.07
CA ALA A 176 -8.82 15.34 -10.23
C ALA A 176 -9.34 15.38 -8.79
N GLU A 177 -10.66 15.42 -8.61
CA GLU A 177 -11.31 15.32 -7.30
C GLU A 177 -10.98 13.99 -6.61
N ASN A 178 -11.14 12.85 -7.30
CA ASN A 178 -10.82 11.54 -6.74
C ASN A 178 -9.34 11.41 -6.35
N ALA A 179 -8.42 11.97 -7.14
CA ALA A 179 -7.00 11.98 -6.83
C ALA A 179 -6.68 12.83 -5.59
N ALA A 180 -7.27 14.03 -5.49
CA ALA A 180 -7.12 14.90 -4.32
C ALA A 180 -7.70 14.25 -3.06
N LEU A 181 -8.87 13.62 -3.15
CA LEU A 181 -9.50 12.89 -2.05
C LEU A 181 -8.62 11.73 -1.56
N PHE A 182 -8.13 10.89 -2.47
CA PHE A 182 -7.24 9.77 -2.13
C PHE A 182 -5.99 10.25 -1.38
N LEU A 183 -5.33 11.29 -1.88
CA LEU A 183 -4.11 11.83 -1.26
C LEU A 183 -4.38 12.47 0.11
N SER A 184 -5.50 13.19 0.25
CA SER A 184 -5.95 13.75 1.53
C SER A 184 -6.24 12.65 2.57
N GLU A 185 -6.91 11.57 2.17
CA GLU A 185 -7.17 10.43 3.05
C GLU A 185 -5.89 9.71 3.47
N GLU A 186 -4.96 9.50 2.54
CA GLU A 186 -3.66 8.87 2.85
C GLU A 186 -2.79 9.78 3.74
N ALA A 187 -2.78 11.09 3.50
CA ALA A 187 -2.09 12.06 4.36
C ALA A 187 -2.64 12.01 5.80
N ARG A 188 -3.97 11.94 5.95
CA ARG A 188 -4.63 11.80 7.27
C ARG A 188 -4.23 10.49 7.94
N ARG A 189 -4.26 9.37 7.21
CA ARG A 189 -3.87 8.05 7.73
C ARG A 189 -2.42 8.04 8.21
N LEU A 190 -1.50 8.63 7.45
CA LEU A 190 -0.09 8.74 7.83
C LEU A 190 0.09 9.63 9.06
N LYS A 191 -0.65 10.74 9.16
CA LYS A 191 -0.66 11.61 10.34
C LYS A 191 -1.12 10.86 11.60
N ASP A 192 -2.22 10.11 11.51
CA ASP A 192 -2.71 9.29 12.62
C ASP A 192 -1.70 8.22 13.02
N LYS A 193 -1.03 7.62 12.02
CA LYS A 193 0.05 6.65 12.27
C LYS A 193 1.26 7.27 12.97
N ILE A 194 1.65 8.50 12.60
CA ILE A 194 2.71 9.25 13.27
C ILE A 194 2.34 9.49 14.74
N GLN A 195 1.11 9.93 15.02
CA GLN A 195 0.64 10.13 16.39
C GLN A 195 0.66 8.82 17.20
N GLN A 196 0.23 7.72 16.59
CA GLN A 196 0.31 6.40 17.22
C GLN A 196 1.76 6.00 17.53
N LEU A 197 2.67 6.15 16.57
CA LEU A 197 4.10 5.82 16.75
C LEU A 197 4.75 6.70 17.81
N GLN A 198 4.43 7.99 17.85
CA GLN A 198 4.91 8.91 18.89
C GLN A 198 4.41 8.49 20.27
N SER A 199 3.14 8.11 20.41
CA SER A 199 2.58 7.60 21.66
C SER A 199 3.21 6.28 22.09
N THR A 200 3.41 5.35 21.16
CA THR A 200 4.09 4.07 21.42
C THR A 200 5.54 4.32 21.85
N LEU A 201 6.25 5.21 21.18
CA LEU A 201 7.63 5.58 21.51
C LEU A 201 7.72 6.21 22.90
N ALA A 202 6.78 7.09 23.25
CA ALA A 202 6.72 7.70 24.58
C ALA A 202 6.48 6.64 25.67
N THR A 203 5.53 5.73 25.46
CA THR A 203 5.23 4.63 26.39
C THR A 203 6.42 3.67 26.51
N PHE A 204 7.09 3.37 25.39
CA PHE A 204 8.28 2.53 25.36
C PHE A 204 9.44 3.16 26.14
N LYS A 205 9.65 4.48 26.00
CA LYS A 205 10.65 5.22 26.79
C LYS A 205 10.32 5.19 28.28
N GLU A 206 9.06 5.39 28.65
CA GLU A 206 8.59 5.37 30.04
C GLU A 206 8.84 4.01 30.72
N GLN A 207 8.52 2.91 30.03
CA GLN A 207 8.68 1.56 30.56
C GLN A 207 10.14 1.11 30.67
N ASN A 208 11.04 1.68 29.85
CA ASN A 208 12.42 1.22 29.72
C ASN A 208 13.46 2.29 30.12
N LEU A 209 13.10 3.25 30.98
CA LEU A 209 13.94 4.41 31.35
C LEU A 209 15.42 4.07 31.64
N HIS A 210 15.66 2.98 32.36
CA HIS A 210 16.99 2.55 32.80
C HIS A 210 17.75 1.69 31.79
N GLN A 211 17.14 1.35 30.66
CA GLN A 211 17.71 0.46 29.63
C GLN A 211 17.93 1.20 28.30
N LEU A 212 17.58 2.49 28.25
CA LEU A 212 17.80 3.35 27.09
C LEU A 212 19.30 3.60 26.85
N PRO A 213 19.71 3.87 25.59
CA PRO A 213 21.10 4.17 25.24
C PRO A 213 21.72 5.30 26.08
N GLU A 214 20.91 6.33 26.38
CA GLU A 214 21.30 7.49 27.20
C GLU A 214 21.60 7.10 28.66
N ALA A 215 20.90 6.09 29.20
CA ALA A 215 21.10 5.59 30.55
C ALA A 215 22.25 4.58 30.65
N ASN A 216 22.60 3.89 29.56
CA ASN A 216 23.64 2.84 29.58
C ASN A 216 25.01 3.35 30.04
N GLN A 217 25.42 4.53 29.59
CA GLN A 217 26.70 5.11 29.99
C GLN A 217 26.71 5.43 31.49
N LEU A 218 25.62 6.00 32.02
CA LEU A 218 25.47 6.29 33.44
C LEU A 218 25.45 5.01 34.28
N ASN A 219 24.72 3.99 33.84
CA ASN A 219 24.64 2.69 34.50
C ASN A 219 26.00 1.99 34.56
N GLN A 220 26.81 2.07 33.50
CA GLN A 220 28.18 1.51 33.51
C GLN A 220 29.10 2.22 34.51
N GLN A 221 28.98 3.55 34.63
CA GLN A 221 29.72 4.33 35.62
C GLN A 221 29.27 3.98 37.05
N GLU A 222 27.97 3.88 37.31
CA GLU A 222 27.42 3.45 38.60
C GLU A 222 27.87 2.02 38.94
N LEU A 223 27.82 1.10 37.97
CA LEU A 223 28.28 -0.28 38.14
C LEU A 223 29.76 -0.34 38.52
N THR A 224 30.61 0.45 37.87
CA THR A 224 32.05 0.50 38.20
C THR A 224 32.27 1.07 39.59
N SER A 225 31.55 2.13 39.95
CA SER A 225 31.62 2.74 41.29
C SER A 225 31.20 1.77 42.39
N LEU A 226 30.06 1.08 42.21
CA LEU A 226 29.56 0.08 43.16
C LEU A 226 30.48 -1.14 43.25
N THR A 227 31.07 -1.57 42.12
CA THR A 227 32.05 -2.67 42.10
C THR A 227 33.29 -2.30 42.92
N ASN A 228 33.78 -1.07 42.79
CA ASN A 228 34.91 -0.57 43.59
C ASN A 228 34.55 -0.45 45.08
N GLN A 229 33.34 -0.01 45.41
CA GLN A 229 32.84 0.03 46.79
C GLN A 229 32.72 -1.37 47.39
N LEU A 230 32.23 -2.34 46.60
CA LEU A 230 32.14 -3.75 46.99
C LEU A 230 33.52 -4.31 47.34
N MET A 231 34.53 -4.07 46.49
CA MET A 231 35.91 -4.48 46.76
C MET A 231 36.48 -3.83 48.03
N SER A 232 36.15 -2.56 48.29
CA SER A 232 36.56 -1.88 49.53
C SER A 232 35.90 -2.50 50.76
N LEU A 233 34.60 -2.80 50.71
CA LEU A 233 33.88 -3.45 51.79
C LEU A 233 34.37 -4.88 52.05
N ASP A 234 34.69 -5.65 51.00
CA ASP A 234 35.30 -6.98 51.13
C ASP A 234 36.66 -6.90 51.84
N SER A 235 37.48 -5.88 51.53
CA SER A 235 38.73 -5.63 52.24
C SER A 235 38.51 -5.25 53.71
N GLN A 236 37.50 -4.42 53.99
CA GLN A 236 37.15 -4.00 55.35
C GLN A 236 36.61 -5.17 56.18
N GLU A 237 35.75 -6.01 55.61
CA GLU A 237 35.21 -7.20 56.27
C GLU A 237 36.34 -8.18 56.61
N ARG A 238 37.27 -8.44 55.68
CA ARG A 238 38.44 -9.28 55.96
C ARG A 238 39.28 -8.73 57.11
N SER A 239 39.56 -7.44 57.12
CA SER A 239 40.32 -6.81 58.20
C SER A 239 39.58 -6.88 59.54
N ALA A 240 38.26 -6.68 59.55
CA ALA A 240 37.44 -6.80 60.76
C ALA A 240 37.36 -8.25 61.26
N LEU A 241 37.28 -9.23 60.37
CA LEU A 241 37.34 -10.66 60.70
C LEU A 241 38.69 -11.04 61.30
N GLU A 242 39.80 -10.60 60.69
CA GLU A 242 41.15 -10.81 61.23
C GLU A 242 41.28 -10.21 62.64
N ARG A 243 40.76 -8.99 62.85
CA ARG A 243 40.74 -8.35 64.17
C ARG A 243 39.89 -9.12 65.17
N LYS A 244 38.72 -9.62 64.77
CA LYS A 244 37.87 -10.47 65.62
C LYS A 244 38.59 -11.76 66.00
N PHE A 245 39.18 -12.49 65.05
CA PHE A 245 39.93 -13.71 65.33
C PHE A 245 41.13 -13.47 66.26
N TYR A 246 41.82 -12.34 66.09
CA TYR A 246 42.88 -11.93 67.00
C TYR A 246 42.37 -11.70 68.43
N LEU A 247 41.26 -10.96 68.59
CA LEU A 247 40.63 -10.70 69.89
C LEU A 247 40.07 -11.98 70.54
N GLU A 248 39.46 -12.88 69.76
CA GLU A 248 39.02 -14.20 70.21
C GLU A 248 40.19 -15.03 70.73
N GLY A 249 41.31 -15.02 70.00
CA GLY A 249 42.55 -15.70 70.42
C GLY A 249 43.15 -15.13 71.71
N GLN A 250 43.04 -13.82 71.96
CA GLN A 250 43.44 -13.19 73.23
C GLN A 250 42.48 -13.54 74.37
N LEU A 251 41.17 -13.49 74.13
CA LEU A 251 40.15 -13.83 75.12
C LEU A 251 40.22 -15.30 75.55
N ALA A 252 40.56 -16.21 74.64
CA ALA A 252 40.76 -17.63 74.97
C ALA A 252 41.93 -17.89 75.94
N GLN A 253 42.85 -16.93 76.09
CA GLN A 253 43.99 -17.02 77.01
C GLN A 253 43.72 -16.32 78.36
N ILE A 254 42.60 -15.63 78.51
CA ILE A 254 42.26 -14.83 79.71
C ILE A 254 41.07 -15.47 80.42
N ASP A 255 41.25 -15.80 81.70
CA ASP A 255 40.16 -16.34 82.53
C ASP A 255 39.12 -15.22 82.82
N PRO A 256 37.82 -15.41 82.47
CA PRO A 256 36.75 -14.44 82.70
C PRO A 256 36.59 -14.04 84.17
N ASN A 257 36.98 -14.93 85.10
CA ASN A 257 36.84 -14.75 86.54
C ASN A 257 38.21 -14.62 87.24
N ALA A 258 39.30 -14.43 86.49
CA ALA A 258 40.59 -14.13 87.10
C ALA A 258 40.49 -12.85 87.94
N LEU A 259 40.75 -13.01 89.24
CA LEU A 259 40.68 -11.99 90.28
C LEU A 259 41.40 -10.71 89.84
N ALA A 260 40.67 -9.60 89.77
CA ALA A 260 41.27 -8.29 89.57
C ALA A 260 42.14 -7.92 90.79
N THR A 261 43.45 -7.87 90.61
CA THR A 261 44.35 -7.20 91.54
C THR A 261 44.31 -5.70 91.26
N ASN A 262 43.75 -4.92 92.18
CA ASN A 262 43.89 -3.47 92.14
C ASN A 262 45.38 -3.08 92.24
N ALA A 263 45.76 -1.94 91.68
CA ALA A 263 47.14 -1.40 91.60
C ALA A 263 47.86 -1.22 92.95
N VAL A 264 47.21 -1.54 94.07
CA VAL A 264 47.72 -1.43 95.46
C VAL A 264 47.79 -2.80 96.15
N GLY A 265 47.55 -3.91 95.45
CA GLY A 265 47.74 -5.27 95.98
C GLY A 265 46.73 -5.73 97.04
N ASN A 266 45.61 -5.01 97.23
CA ASN A 266 44.55 -5.42 98.15
C ASN A 266 43.44 -6.22 97.45
N ARG A 267 43.06 -7.34 98.08
CA ARG A 267 42.01 -8.28 97.66
C ARG A 267 40.63 -7.65 97.79
N VAL A 268 39.83 -7.67 96.73
CA VAL A 268 38.38 -7.40 96.78
C VAL A 268 37.70 -8.74 97.07
N PHE A 269 36.94 -8.85 98.16
CA PHE A 269 36.25 -10.08 98.53
C PHE A 269 34.91 -10.19 97.78
N ASP A 270 34.60 -11.39 97.28
CA ASP A 270 33.29 -11.75 96.72
C ASP A 270 32.20 -11.72 97.82
N MET A 271 30.95 -11.43 97.45
CA MET A 271 29.79 -11.37 98.35
C MET A 271 29.61 -12.68 99.14
N LYS A 272 29.97 -13.83 98.55
CA LYS A 272 30.00 -15.14 99.22
C LYS A 272 31.06 -15.23 100.32
N ASP A 273 32.23 -14.68 100.10
CA ASP A 273 33.31 -14.70 101.09
C ASP A 273 32.99 -13.79 102.28
N ARG A 274 32.30 -12.66 102.04
CA ARG A 274 31.83 -11.76 103.09
C ARG A 274 30.75 -12.40 103.97
N LEU A 275 29.80 -13.14 103.37
CA LEU A 275 28.80 -13.90 104.13
C LEU A 275 29.47 -14.97 105.00
N LYS A 276 30.41 -15.73 104.45
CA LYS A 276 31.13 -16.80 105.17
C LYS A 276 31.95 -16.25 106.33
N GLN A 277 32.56 -15.09 106.17
CA GLN A 277 33.26 -14.40 107.25
C GLN A 277 32.30 -13.94 108.36
N LEU A 278 31.21 -13.25 108.01
CA LEU A 278 30.23 -12.78 108.99
C LEU A 278 29.56 -13.95 109.73
N GLN A 279 29.26 -15.06 109.04
CA GLN A 279 28.77 -16.29 109.66
C GLN A 279 29.78 -16.93 110.62
N SER A 280 31.09 -16.77 110.36
CA SER A 280 32.16 -17.23 111.25
C SER A 280 32.37 -16.30 112.45
N GLU A 281 32.15 -14.99 112.29
CA GLU A 281 32.33 -13.99 113.36
C GLU A 281 31.10 -13.89 114.27
N TYR A 282 29.90 -14.13 113.75
CA TYR A 282 28.63 -14.03 114.49
C TYR A 282 28.56 -14.85 115.79
N PRO A 283 28.99 -16.13 115.83
CA PRO A 283 29.03 -16.89 117.08
C PRO A 283 29.91 -16.25 118.16
N SER A 284 31.03 -15.63 117.75
CA SER A 284 31.95 -14.97 118.68
C SER A 284 31.39 -13.66 119.25
N LEU A 285 30.55 -12.97 118.47
CA LEU A 285 29.85 -11.76 118.90
C LEU A 285 28.71 -12.09 119.87
N VAL A 286 27.95 -13.16 119.60
CA VAL A 286 26.88 -13.65 120.49
C VAL A 286 27.45 -14.22 121.81
N ALA A 287 28.66 -14.78 121.78
CA ALA A 287 29.33 -15.26 123.00
C ALA A 287 29.81 -14.14 123.94
N ARG A 288 30.07 -12.94 123.40
CA ARG A 288 30.59 -11.80 124.17
C ARG A 288 29.53 -10.75 124.52
N TYR A 289 28.47 -10.66 123.73
CA TYR A 289 27.44 -9.64 123.86
C TYR A 289 26.06 -10.30 123.88
N SER A 290 25.13 -9.80 124.70
CA SER A 290 23.74 -10.29 124.73
C SER A 290 23.05 -10.11 123.38
N ASP A 291 22.04 -10.93 123.08
CA ASP A 291 21.28 -10.91 121.82
C ASP A 291 20.75 -9.52 121.39
N ASN A 292 20.54 -8.58 122.33
CA ASN A 292 20.08 -7.22 122.07
C ASN A 292 21.20 -6.17 121.87
N HIS A 293 22.47 -6.57 121.78
CA HIS A 293 23.59 -5.64 121.58
C HIS A 293 23.60 -5.08 120.13
N PRO A 294 23.91 -3.78 119.92
CA PRO A 294 23.86 -3.14 118.60
C PRO A 294 24.70 -3.85 117.52
N ASP A 295 25.88 -4.35 117.90
CA ASP A 295 26.81 -5.00 116.96
C ASP A 295 26.37 -6.42 116.56
N VAL A 296 25.74 -7.15 117.48
CA VAL A 296 25.14 -8.47 117.19
C VAL A 296 23.94 -8.31 116.27
N MET A 297 23.11 -7.29 116.52
CA MET A 297 21.97 -6.96 115.67
C MET A 297 22.41 -6.49 114.28
N LYS A 298 23.50 -5.71 114.17
CA LYS A 298 24.09 -5.33 112.86
C LYS A 298 24.58 -6.55 112.11
N ALA A 299 25.43 -7.38 112.73
CA ALA A 299 25.96 -8.58 112.09
C ALA A 299 24.84 -9.55 111.69
N LYS A 300 23.82 -9.74 112.54
CA LYS A 300 22.63 -10.55 112.21
C LYS A 300 21.87 -10.00 111.02
N ARG A 301 21.61 -8.69 110.98
CA ARG A 301 20.93 -8.04 109.87
C ARG A 301 21.72 -8.12 108.57
N GLU A 302 23.04 -8.02 108.64
CA GLU A 302 23.95 -8.09 107.50
C GLU A 302 24.08 -9.53 106.97
N ILE A 303 24.10 -10.53 107.86
CA ILE A 303 24.01 -11.95 107.48
C ILE A 303 22.63 -12.26 106.89
N ASP A 304 21.55 -11.80 107.52
CA ASP A 304 20.18 -12.03 107.04
C ASP A 304 19.95 -11.33 105.68
N SER A 305 20.53 -10.15 105.44
CA SER A 305 20.45 -9.47 104.15
C SER A 305 21.28 -10.19 103.09
N LEU A 306 22.54 -10.53 103.39
CA LEU A 306 23.42 -11.25 102.46
C LEU A 306 22.89 -12.66 102.16
N GLN A 307 22.30 -13.35 103.14
CA GLN A 307 21.72 -14.68 102.98
C GLN A 307 20.38 -14.65 102.23
N LYS A 308 19.57 -13.59 102.39
CA LYS A 308 18.39 -13.35 101.55
C LYS A 308 18.77 -12.97 100.11
N GLU A 309 19.78 -12.14 99.91
CA GLU A 309 20.28 -11.76 98.58
C GLU A 309 20.89 -12.98 97.86
N ILE A 310 21.73 -13.77 98.53
CA ILE A 310 22.35 -14.98 97.93
C ILE A 310 21.31 -16.10 97.72
N GLY A 311 20.34 -16.25 98.63
CA GLY A 311 19.25 -17.22 98.51
C GLY A 311 18.33 -16.92 97.33
N SER A 312 17.95 -15.65 97.15
CA SER A 312 17.10 -15.23 96.02
C SER A 312 17.82 -15.32 94.67
N ASN A 313 19.15 -15.16 94.64
CA ASN A 313 19.95 -15.26 93.43
C ASN A 313 20.22 -16.72 92.99
N THR A 314 20.12 -17.68 93.91
CA THR A 314 20.32 -19.11 93.60
C THR A 314 19.15 -19.68 92.78
N ASP A 315 17.94 -19.18 92.98
CA ASP A 315 16.75 -19.65 92.29
C ASP A 315 16.64 -19.10 90.85
N LEU A 316 17.06 -17.85 90.62
CA LEU A 316 17.18 -17.27 89.28
C LEU A 316 18.26 -17.96 88.43
N ASN A 317 19.43 -18.27 89.03
CA ASN A 317 20.50 -18.97 88.34
C ASN A 317 20.12 -20.43 87.98
N LYS A 318 19.34 -21.12 88.83
CA LYS A 318 18.78 -22.43 88.49
C LYS A 318 17.80 -22.34 87.32
N LEU A 319 16.92 -21.34 87.32
CA LEU A 319 15.96 -21.11 86.24
C LEU A 319 16.66 -20.80 84.90
N ASN A 320 17.73 -19.99 84.92
CA ASN A 320 18.57 -19.70 83.77
C ASN A 320 19.36 -20.93 83.28
N ALA A 321 19.94 -21.72 84.20
CA ALA A 321 20.64 -22.95 83.84
C ALA A 321 19.70 -23.99 83.21
N GLU A 322 18.50 -24.17 83.78
CA GLU A 322 17.48 -25.10 83.29
C GLU A 322 16.90 -24.64 81.94
N LEU A 323 16.77 -23.32 81.71
CA LEU A 323 16.41 -22.78 80.40
C LEU A 323 17.50 -23.05 79.36
N THR A 324 18.76 -22.79 79.70
CA THR A 324 19.91 -22.99 78.80
C THR A 324 20.05 -24.46 78.40
N GLU A 325 19.84 -25.38 79.36
CA GLU A 325 19.83 -26.82 79.12
C GLU A 325 18.70 -27.22 78.16
N ARG A 326 17.46 -26.73 78.38
CA ARG A 326 16.32 -27.06 77.51
C ARG A 326 16.41 -26.40 76.12
N GLU A 327 17.05 -25.24 76.00
CA GLU A 327 17.37 -24.61 74.71
C GLU A 327 18.43 -25.40 73.93
N ALA A 328 19.45 -25.93 74.61
CA ALA A 328 20.44 -26.81 74.00
C ALA A 328 19.80 -28.14 73.53
N ASP A 329 18.94 -28.73 74.34
CA ASP A 329 18.16 -29.92 73.96
C ASP A 329 17.26 -29.65 72.74
N LEU A 330 16.63 -28.47 72.68
CA LEU A 330 15.80 -28.07 71.54
C LEU A 330 16.64 -27.91 70.27
N ALA A 331 17.83 -27.33 70.37
CA ALA A 331 18.76 -27.18 69.24
C ALA A 331 19.28 -28.53 68.73
N VAL A 332 19.51 -29.52 69.62
CA VAL A 332 19.85 -30.89 69.24
C VAL A 332 18.66 -31.60 68.59
N LEU A 333 17.46 -31.45 69.15
CA LEU A 333 16.24 -32.10 68.64
C LEU A 333 15.82 -31.54 67.27
N LEU A 334 16.00 -30.23 67.03
CA LEU A 334 15.75 -29.58 65.73
C LEU A 334 16.74 -29.97 64.63
N LYS A 335 17.91 -30.53 64.98
CA LYS A 335 18.82 -31.13 64.00
C LYS A 335 18.32 -32.49 63.51
N GLN A 336 17.44 -33.16 64.25
CA GLN A 336 16.95 -34.51 63.95
C GLN A 336 15.47 -34.54 63.52
N TYR A 337 14.64 -33.60 64.00
CA TYR A 337 13.20 -33.55 63.76
C TYR A 337 12.75 -32.16 63.29
N SER A 338 11.68 -32.12 62.47
CA SER A 338 11.10 -30.85 62.01
C SER A 338 10.34 -30.11 63.11
N ALA A 339 10.17 -28.79 62.96
CA ALA A 339 9.50 -27.91 63.93
C ALA A 339 8.06 -28.29 64.31
N ARG A 340 7.41 -29.21 63.58
CA ARG A 340 6.04 -29.69 63.86
C ARG A 340 5.99 -31.02 64.63
N HIS A 341 7.14 -31.60 65.01
CA HIS A 341 7.18 -32.87 65.73
C HIS A 341 6.65 -32.71 67.17
N PRO A 342 5.86 -33.66 67.71
CA PRO A 342 5.24 -33.53 69.04
C PRO A 342 6.22 -33.22 70.17
N ASP A 343 7.41 -33.83 70.14
CA ASP A 343 8.44 -33.62 71.16
C ASP A 343 9.13 -32.25 71.06
N VAL A 344 9.30 -31.74 69.83
CA VAL A 344 9.81 -30.38 69.60
C VAL A 344 8.81 -29.35 70.12
N VAL A 345 7.52 -29.55 69.85
CA VAL A 345 6.46 -28.66 70.36
C VAL A 345 6.38 -28.71 71.89
N LYS A 346 6.52 -29.90 72.50
CA LYS A 346 6.53 -30.07 73.95
C LYS A 346 7.71 -29.33 74.59
N LEU A 347 8.91 -29.47 74.03
CA LEU A 347 10.12 -28.83 74.53
C LEU A 347 10.11 -27.32 74.29
N GLN A 348 9.61 -26.86 73.14
CA GLN A 348 9.40 -25.45 72.84
C GLN A 348 8.37 -24.80 73.78
N LYS A 349 7.34 -25.55 74.20
CA LYS A 349 6.39 -25.11 75.24
C LYS A 349 7.05 -25.03 76.62
N GLN A 350 8.01 -25.91 76.93
CA GLN A 350 8.78 -25.85 78.18
C GLN A 350 9.76 -24.67 78.19
N VAL A 351 10.47 -24.44 77.09
CA VAL A 351 11.39 -23.29 76.92
C VAL A 351 10.62 -21.98 77.04
N SER A 352 9.47 -21.84 76.37
CA SER A 352 8.64 -20.64 76.48
C SER A 352 8.05 -20.44 77.87
N ALA A 353 7.63 -21.51 78.56
CA ALA A 353 7.19 -21.42 79.96
C ALA A 353 8.32 -21.00 80.91
N LEU A 354 9.54 -21.53 80.71
CA LEU A 354 10.72 -21.15 81.49
C LEU A 354 11.15 -19.71 81.18
N GLN A 355 11.15 -19.28 79.92
CA GLN A 355 11.39 -17.88 79.53
C GLN A 355 10.37 -16.95 80.18
N GLN A 356 9.08 -17.31 80.15
CA GLN A 356 8.03 -16.50 80.78
C GLN A 356 8.20 -16.43 82.30
N ALA A 357 8.49 -17.55 82.95
CA ALA A 357 8.80 -17.59 84.39
C ALA A 357 10.05 -16.76 84.73
N LEU A 358 11.06 -16.74 83.87
CA LEU A 358 12.25 -15.90 84.00
C LEU A 358 11.91 -14.42 83.88
N THR A 359 11.04 -14.07 82.93
CA THR A 359 10.58 -12.69 82.66
C THR A 359 9.75 -12.15 83.82
N GLU A 360 8.87 -13.00 84.38
CA GLU A 360 8.05 -12.67 85.55
C GLU A 360 8.89 -12.56 86.83
N ALA A 361 9.91 -13.40 86.98
CA ALA A 361 10.88 -13.30 88.09
C ALA A 361 11.79 -12.06 87.98
N SER A 362 12.10 -11.60 86.77
CA SER A 362 12.96 -10.42 86.53
C SER A 362 12.21 -9.09 86.56
N GLN A 363 10.87 -9.06 86.45
CA GLN A 363 10.09 -7.80 86.55
C GLN A 363 9.82 -7.30 87.98
N ASN A 364 10.02 -8.13 89.02
CA ASN A 364 9.69 -7.77 90.40
C ASN A 364 10.86 -7.29 91.27
N ASN A 365 12.08 -7.12 90.74
CA ASN A 365 13.18 -6.48 91.47
C ASN A 365 14.10 -5.69 90.52
N TYR A 366 14.43 -4.46 90.91
CA TYR A 366 15.34 -3.57 90.20
C TYR A 366 16.75 -4.18 90.07
N THR A 367 17.42 -3.80 88.97
CA THR A 367 18.83 -4.03 88.60
C THR A 367 19.21 -5.46 88.21
N ASN A 368 19.25 -5.69 86.88
CA ASN A 368 20.05 -6.72 86.23
C ASN A 368 21.47 -6.72 86.83
N VAL A 369 21.81 -7.77 87.56
CA VAL A 369 23.21 -8.22 87.64
C VAL A 369 23.31 -9.35 86.64
N ASP A 370 23.54 -8.99 85.37
CA ASP A 370 24.29 -9.91 84.51
C ASP A 370 25.57 -10.23 85.29
N LEU A 371 25.93 -11.52 85.40
CA LEU A 371 27.25 -11.94 85.88
C LEU A 371 28.28 -11.36 84.91
N HIS A 372 28.70 -10.11 85.15
CA HIS A 372 29.72 -9.45 84.39
C HIS A 372 31.05 -10.10 84.78
N PRO A 373 31.86 -10.54 83.82
CA PRO A 373 33.23 -10.96 84.08
C PRO A 373 33.96 -9.83 84.81
N ASP A 374 34.40 -10.04 86.05
CA ASP A 374 34.99 -8.97 86.88
C ASP A 374 36.40 -8.54 86.41
N ASN A 375 36.97 -9.26 85.44
CA ASN A 375 38.28 -8.98 84.89
C ASN A 375 38.23 -7.78 83.91
N PRO A 376 38.81 -6.61 84.24
CA PRO A 376 38.75 -5.42 83.39
C PRO A 376 39.41 -5.61 82.02
N ALA A 377 40.43 -6.46 81.93
CA ALA A 377 41.09 -6.79 80.67
C ALA A 377 40.19 -7.67 79.79
N TYR A 378 39.42 -8.59 80.40
CA TYR A 378 38.43 -9.39 79.68
C TYR A 378 37.28 -8.53 79.17
N ILE A 379 36.71 -7.64 80.00
CA ILE A 379 35.61 -6.73 79.59
C ILE A 379 36.03 -5.85 78.42
N THR A 380 37.22 -5.24 78.49
CA THR A 380 37.70 -4.33 77.44
C THR A 380 37.93 -5.06 76.12
N LEU A 381 38.53 -6.25 76.14
CA LEU A 381 38.71 -7.07 74.93
C LEU A 381 37.39 -7.61 74.39
N LYS A 382 36.46 -8.03 75.26
CA LYS A 382 35.13 -8.49 74.88
C LYS A 382 34.31 -7.37 74.24
N SER A 383 34.34 -6.16 74.82
CA SER A 383 33.68 -4.99 74.23
C SER A 383 34.27 -4.62 72.86
N GLN A 384 35.60 -4.69 72.70
CA GLN A 384 36.25 -4.49 71.38
C GLN A 384 35.85 -5.57 70.37
N MET A 385 35.71 -6.82 70.81
CA MET A 385 35.27 -7.94 69.97
C MET A 385 33.81 -7.78 69.55
N ASP A 386 32.92 -7.38 70.46
CA ASP A 386 31.51 -7.13 70.18
C ASP A 386 31.32 -5.93 69.24
N ALA A 387 32.15 -4.89 69.37
CA ALA A 387 32.21 -3.79 68.41
C ALA A 387 32.64 -4.28 67.02
N ALA A 388 33.69 -5.11 66.94
CA ALA A 388 34.13 -5.71 65.66
C ALA A 388 33.05 -6.63 65.05
N ASP A 389 32.30 -7.38 65.87
CA ASP A 389 31.17 -8.21 65.40
C ASP A 389 30.02 -7.36 64.85
N SER A 390 29.72 -6.23 65.51
CA SER A 390 28.75 -5.26 65.01
C SER A 390 29.19 -4.63 63.69
N ASP A 391 30.47 -4.26 63.56
CA ASP A 391 31.05 -3.75 62.33
C ASP A 391 30.92 -4.78 61.19
N ILE A 392 31.30 -6.04 61.43
CA ILE A 392 31.16 -7.13 60.45
C ILE A 392 29.70 -7.28 59.99
N LYS A 393 28.74 -7.28 60.92
CA LYS A 393 27.30 -7.37 60.58
C LYS A 393 26.85 -6.18 59.72
N SER A 394 27.29 -4.96 60.05
CA SER A 394 26.94 -3.76 59.29
C SER A 394 27.55 -3.75 57.88
N ILE A 395 28.80 -4.20 57.76
CA ILE A 395 29.52 -4.34 56.49
C ILE A 395 28.85 -5.41 55.63
N ALA A 396 28.55 -6.58 56.20
CA ALA A 396 27.86 -7.66 55.50
C ALA A 396 26.48 -7.23 54.99
N TYR A 397 25.71 -6.50 55.80
CA TYR A 397 24.42 -5.93 55.39
C TYR A 397 24.58 -4.94 54.21
N THR A 398 25.53 -4.02 54.30
CA THR A 398 25.79 -3.03 53.24
C THR A 398 26.28 -3.70 51.96
N ARG A 399 27.14 -4.72 52.09
CA ARG A 399 27.65 -5.52 50.99
C ARG A 399 26.53 -6.20 50.22
N GLU A 400 25.62 -6.86 50.93
CA GLU A 400 24.50 -7.55 50.28
C GLU A 400 23.63 -6.56 49.50
N LYS A 401 23.34 -5.39 50.08
CA LYS A 401 22.60 -4.32 49.39
C LYS A 401 23.30 -3.83 48.13
N ILE A 402 24.61 -3.60 48.17
CA ILE A 402 25.40 -3.19 47.00
C ILE A 402 25.41 -4.30 45.94
N LYS A 403 25.54 -5.56 46.36
CA LYS A 403 25.54 -6.71 45.47
C LYS A 403 24.21 -6.85 44.72
N THR A 404 23.07 -6.73 45.41
CA THR A 404 21.75 -6.70 44.77
C THR A 404 21.67 -5.58 43.73
N ARG A 405 22.14 -4.37 44.07
CA ARG A 405 22.13 -3.24 43.14
C ARG A 405 23.02 -3.47 41.91
N ILE A 406 24.19 -4.08 42.09
CA ILE A 406 25.09 -4.48 41.00
C ILE A 406 24.39 -5.49 40.08
N ASP A 407 23.71 -6.49 40.64
CA ASP A 407 23.01 -7.51 39.86
C ASP A 407 21.83 -6.91 39.06
N ASP A 408 21.08 -5.98 39.64
CA ASP A 408 20.02 -5.24 38.95
C ASP A 408 20.56 -4.41 37.76
N LEU A 409 21.68 -3.70 37.97
CA LEU A 409 22.34 -2.91 36.92
C LEU A 409 22.91 -3.81 35.81
N ARG A 410 23.52 -4.96 36.17
CA ARG A 410 24.00 -5.94 35.19
C ARG A 410 22.85 -6.50 34.36
N ASN A 411 21.74 -6.87 34.98
CA ASN A 411 20.55 -7.35 34.27
C ASN A 411 20.01 -6.29 33.30
N SER A 412 19.94 -5.03 33.74
CA SER A 412 19.51 -3.92 32.88
C SER A 412 20.45 -3.71 31.69
N LEU A 413 21.77 -3.75 31.90
CA LEU A 413 22.78 -3.63 30.85
C LEU A 413 22.79 -4.83 29.88
N MET A 414 22.45 -6.04 30.35
CA MET A 414 22.33 -7.22 29.47
C MET A 414 21.12 -7.13 28.55
N GLN A 415 20.00 -6.54 29.00
CA GLN A 415 18.80 -6.36 28.18
C GLN A 415 18.87 -5.13 27.28
N ALA A 416 19.74 -4.17 27.60
CA ALA A 416 19.87 -2.90 26.90
C ALA A 416 20.03 -3.01 25.37
N PRO A 417 20.81 -3.95 24.78
CA PRO A 417 20.94 -4.05 23.33
C PRO A 417 19.63 -4.40 22.61
N LEU A 418 18.76 -5.21 23.25
CA LEU A 418 17.45 -5.56 22.69
C LEU A 418 16.50 -4.36 22.74
N VAL A 419 16.47 -3.66 23.87
CA VAL A 419 15.68 -2.43 24.05
C VAL A 419 16.14 -1.33 23.10
N GLU A 420 17.44 -1.19 22.91
CA GLU A 420 18.03 -0.23 21.96
C GLU A 420 17.65 -0.55 20.53
N LYS A 421 17.69 -1.84 20.14
CA LYS A 421 17.21 -2.28 18.81
C LYS A 421 15.75 -1.88 18.61
N ASP A 422 14.86 -2.26 19.53
CA ASP A 422 13.42 -1.96 19.41
C ASP A 422 13.14 -0.45 19.39
N TYR A 423 13.91 0.32 20.18
CA TYR A 423 13.86 1.78 20.18
C TYR A 423 14.27 2.36 18.81
N MET A 424 15.40 1.90 18.26
CA MET A 424 15.89 2.32 16.94
C MET A 424 14.90 1.96 15.84
N ASP A 425 14.31 0.77 15.88
CA ASP A 425 13.29 0.33 14.92
C ASP A 425 12.06 1.27 14.97
N LEU A 426 11.58 1.65 16.16
CA LEU A 426 10.48 2.62 16.32
C LEU A 426 10.84 4.03 15.82
N VAL A 427 12.04 4.51 16.11
CA VAL A 427 12.52 5.83 15.65
C VAL A 427 12.67 5.84 14.13
N GLN A 428 13.22 4.78 13.54
CA GLN A 428 13.35 4.65 12.10
C GLN A 428 11.97 4.61 11.42
N GLU A 429 11.02 3.84 11.94
CA GLU A 429 9.66 3.77 11.41
C GLU A 429 8.94 5.13 11.52
N LEU A 430 9.12 5.85 12.63
CA LEU A 430 8.60 7.22 12.79
C LEU A 430 9.19 8.17 11.75
N ASN A 431 10.51 8.14 11.53
CA ASN A 431 11.18 8.97 10.55
C ASN A 431 10.73 8.65 9.11
N ASN A 432 10.66 7.37 8.76
CA ASN A 432 10.15 6.92 7.46
C ASN A 432 8.70 7.35 7.23
N THR A 433 7.85 7.22 8.24
CA THR A 433 6.44 7.62 8.15
C THR A 433 6.31 9.15 8.02
N ASN A 434 7.13 9.93 8.74
CA ASN A 434 7.19 11.39 8.59
C ASN A 434 7.60 11.80 7.18
N GLN A 435 8.63 11.16 6.61
CA GLN A 435 9.07 11.44 5.24
C GLN A 435 7.95 11.14 4.23
N ARG A 436 7.31 9.97 4.35
CA ARG A 436 6.16 9.61 3.51
C ARG A 436 5.01 10.60 3.65
N TYR A 437 4.72 11.06 4.88
CA TYR A 437 3.70 12.07 5.12
C TYR A 437 4.03 13.38 4.40
N GLN A 438 5.28 13.85 4.45
CA GLN A 438 5.72 15.05 3.74
C GLN A 438 5.57 14.90 2.22
N GLU A 439 5.99 13.76 1.67
CA GLU A 439 5.85 13.47 0.24
C GLU A 439 4.39 13.41 -0.21
N VAL A 440 3.53 12.72 0.55
CA VAL A 440 2.09 12.63 0.26
C VAL A 440 1.40 13.99 0.42
N SER A 441 1.75 14.76 1.46
CA SER A 441 1.19 16.10 1.68
C SER A 441 1.58 17.09 0.59
N ALA A 442 2.83 17.02 0.09
CA ALA A 442 3.25 17.82 -1.06
C ALA A 442 2.44 17.44 -2.32
N ARG A 443 2.26 16.14 -2.59
CA ARG A 443 1.44 15.67 -3.72
C ARG A 443 -0.05 16.01 -3.55
N GLU A 444 -0.56 15.98 -2.33
CA GLU A 444 -1.93 16.41 -2.01
C GLU A 444 -2.14 17.87 -2.40
N MET A 445 -1.21 18.75 -2.04
CA MET A 445 -1.25 20.16 -2.42
C MET A 445 -1.20 20.33 -3.94
N GLU A 446 -0.33 19.61 -4.64
CA GLU A 446 -0.29 19.60 -6.11
C GLU A 446 -1.62 19.14 -6.72
N ALA A 447 -2.22 18.08 -6.17
CA ALA A 447 -3.50 17.54 -6.64
C ALA A 447 -4.66 18.51 -6.36
N GLN A 448 -4.67 19.21 -5.23
CA GLN A 448 -5.67 20.25 -4.91
C GLN A 448 -5.56 21.44 -5.87
N ILE A 449 -4.34 21.89 -6.18
CA ILE A 449 -4.12 22.94 -7.19
C ILE A 449 -4.61 22.45 -8.56
N SER A 450 -4.26 21.22 -8.96
CA SER A 450 -4.74 20.61 -10.21
C SER A 450 -6.28 20.55 -10.25
N GLN A 451 -6.93 20.09 -9.19
CA GLN A 451 -8.40 20.07 -9.07
C GLN A 451 -8.98 21.49 -9.24
N GLN A 452 -8.40 22.49 -8.60
CA GLN A 452 -8.85 23.88 -8.73
C GLN A 452 -8.68 24.40 -10.17
N LEU A 453 -7.59 24.05 -10.85
CA LEU A 453 -7.36 24.40 -12.25
C LEU A 453 -8.37 23.74 -13.19
N GLU A 454 -8.79 22.50 -12.90
CA GLU A 454 -9.85 21.81 -13.63
C GLU A 454 -11.21 22.51 -13.43
N ILE A 455 -11.54 22.90 -12.20
CA ILE A 455 -12.77 23.65 -11.89
C ILE A 455 -12.78 25.01 -12.60
N GLU A 456 -11.64 25.70 -12.65
CA GLU A 456 -11.47 26.98 -13.34
C GLU A 456 -11.32 26.84 -14.87
N LYS A 457 -11.36 25.63 -15.42
CA LYS A 457 -11.18 25.33 -16.85
C LYS A 457 -9.86 25.85 -17.44
N LYS A 458 -8.80 25.84 -16.62
CA LYS A 458 -7.44 26.26 -16.96
C LYS A 458 -6.48 25.09 -17.24
N GLY A 459 -6.96 23.85 -17.17
CA GLY A 459 -6.23 22.66 -17.62
C GLY A 459 -6.37 22.42 -19.13
N GLU A 460 -5.83 21.29 -19.60
CA GLU A 460 -5.95 20.84 -21.00
C GLU A 460 -7.43 20.75 -21.44
N ARG A 461 -7.84 21.49 -22.45
CA ARG A 461 -9.27 21.53 -22.84
C ARG A 461 -9.48 21.16 -24.29
N PHE A 462 -10.65 20.57 -24.54
CA PHE A 462 -11.13 20.35 -25.89
C PHE A 462 -11.81 21.62 -26.37
N THR A 463 -11.26 22.25 -27.40
CA THR A 463 -11.85 23.43 -28.03
C THR A 463 -12.41 23.07 -29.39
N LEU A 464 -13.61 23.56 -29.67
CA LEU A 464 -14.24 23.38 -30.97
C LEU A 464 -13.60 24.34 -31.95
N ILE A 465 -12.84 23.83 -32.94
CA ILE A 465 -12.30 24.64 -34.03
C ILE A 465 -13.37 24.84 -35.08
N ASP A 466 -13.90 23.73 -35.59
CA ASP A 466 -14.84 23.75 -36.72
C ASP A 466 -16.17 23.12 -36.28
N PRO A 467 -17.24 23.92 -36.13
CA PRO A 467 -18.54 23.42 -35.74
C PRO A 467 -19.18 22.59 -36.87
N PRO A 468 -20.05 21.63 -36.54
CA PRO A 468 -20.71 20.82 -37.55
C PRO A 468 -21.67 21.66 -38.39
N GLN A 469 -21.44 21.63 -39.70
CA GLN A 469 -22.24 22.32 -40.70
C GLN A 469 -23.14 21.35 -41.47
N GLU A 470 -24.18 21.90 -42.09
CA GLU A 470 -25.06 21.13 -42.96
C GLU A 470 -24.34 20.82 -44.29
N PRO A 471 -24.10 19.55 -44.62
CA PRO A 471 -23.37 19.19 -45.82
C PRO A 471 -24.17 19.50 -47.08
N LEU A 472 -23.52 20.17 -48.04
CA LEU A 472 -24.12 20.53 -49.33
C LEU A 472 -24.11 19.38 -50.34
N GLU A 473 -23.15 18.46 -50.23
CA GLU A 473 -22.97 17.34 -51.15
C GLU A 473 -22.97 16.00 -50.41
N PRO A 474 -23.51 14.92 -51.01
CA PRO A 474 -23.48 13.60 -50.41
C PRO A 474 -22.08 12.96 -50.48
N VAL A 475 -21.66 12.32 -49.39
CA VAL A 475 -20.37 11.62 -49.30
C VAL A 475 -20.42 10.25 -50.00
N SER A 476 -21.59 9.60 -50.01
CA SER A 476 -21.78 8.32 -50.66
C SER A 476 -23.20 8.15 -51.21
N PRO A 477 -23.39 7.29 -52.23
CA PRO A 477 -22.35 6.66 -53.05
C PRO A 477 -21.68 7.65 -54.02
N ASN A 478 -20.42 7.40 -54.39
CA ASN A 478 -19.75 8.18 -55.42
C ASN A 478 -20.36 7.84 -56.80
N ARG A 479 -21.33 8.67 -57.23
CA ARG A 479 -22.10 8.46 -58.46
C ARG A 479 -21.20 8.40 -59.70
N ILE A 480 -20.14 9.21 -59.73
CA ILE A 480 -19.17 9.23 -60.84
C ILE A 480 -18.44 7.89 -60.93
N ALA A 481 -18.01 7.32 -59.79
CA ALA A 481 -17.37 6.01 -59.76
C ALA A 481 -18.30 4.88 -60.23
N ILE A 482 -19.59 4.90 -59.83
CA ILE A 482 -20.58 3.90 -60.27
C ILE A 482 -20.79 3.97 -61.78
N LEU A 483 -20.94 5.19 -62.34
CA LEU A 483 -21.11 5.38 -63.77
C LEU A 483 -19.87 4.95 -64.56
N PHE A 484 -18.68 5.31 -64.09
CA PHE A 484 -17.43 4.92 -64.74
C PHE A 484 -17.26 3.39 -64.74
N LEU A 485 -17.44 2.76 -63.58
CA LEU A 485 -17.37 1.31 -63.46
C LEU A 485 -18.44 0.63 -64.32
N GLY A 486 -19.66 1.16 -64.34
CA GLY A 486 -20.74 0.66 -65.19
C GLY A 486 -20.45 0.77 -66.68
N MET A 487 -19.79 1.86 -67.11
CA MET A 487 -19.36 2.03 -68.50
C MET A 487 -18.26 1.01 -68.87
N VAL A 488 -17.28 0.79 -67.99
CA VAL A 488 -16.24 -0.24 -68.20
C VAL A 488 -16.88 -1.63 -68.29
N LEU A 489 -17.80 -1.96 -67.39
CA LEU A 489 -18.55 -3.22 -67.41
C LEU A 489 -19.43 -3.35 -68.64
N ALA A 490 -20.02 -2.26 -69.12
CA ALA A 490 -20.83 -2.27 -70.35
C ALA A 490 -19.98 -2.59 -71.57
N ILE A 491 -18.77 -2.00 -71.67
CA ILE A 491 -17.82 -2.29 -72.76
C ILE A 491 -17.36 -3.75 -72.68
N ALA A 492 -16.87 -4.18 -71.51
CA ALA A 492 -16.39 -5.54 -71.31
C ALA A 492 -17.49 -6.58 -71.55
N GLY A 493 -18.70 -6.32 -71.05
CA GLY A 493 -19.87 -7.15 -71.28
C GLY A 493 -20.23 -7.23 -72.76
N GLY A 494 -20.22 -6.11 -73.49
CA GLY A 494 -20.51 -6.07 -74.93
C GLY A 494 -19.48 -6.81 -75.78
N PHE A 495 -18.20 -6.73 -75.45
CA PHE A 495 -17.18 -7.54 -76.13
C PHE A 495 -17.23 -9.01 -75.72
N GLY A 496 -17.51 -9.30 -74.44
CA GLY A 496 -17.64 -10.66 -73.91
C GLY A 496 -18.80 -11.42 -74.55
N THR A 497 -19.96 -10.78 -74.72
CA THR A 497 -21.10 -11.38 -75.43
C THR A 497 -20.82 -11.63 -76.90
N VAL A 498 -20.04 -10.77 -77.57
CA VAL A 498 -19.60 -11.03 -78.96
C VAL A 498 -18.65 -12.22 -79.01
N ALA A 499 -17.69 -12.32 -78.09
CA ALA A 499 -16.76 -13.45 -78.01
C ALA A 499 -17.50 -14.77 -77.73
N LEU A 500 -18.45 -14.78 -76.78
CA LEU A 500 -19.28 -15.95 -76.50
C LEU A 500 -20.15 -16.33 -77.71
N ALA A 501 -20.78 -15.34 -78.35
CA ALA A 501 -21.58 -15.58 -79.55
C ALA A 501 -20.74 -16.11 -80.72
N GLU A 502 -19.46 -15.78 -80.80
CA GLU A 502 -18.53 -16.32 -81.79
C GLU A 502 -18.08 -17.74 -81.43
N MET A 503 -17.76 -18.02 -80.16
CA MET A 503 -17.39 -19.38 -79.71
C MET A 503 -18.54 -20.39 -79.88
N MET A 504 -19.79 -19.94 -79.77
CA MET A 504 -20.97 -20.77 -79.98
C MET A 504 -21.34 -20.94 -81.47
N ASP A 505 -20.77 -20.14 -82.38
CA ASP A 505 -21.03 -20.27 -83.82
C ASP A 505 -19.99 -21.19 -84.46
N SER A 506 -20.39 -22.43 -84.73
CA SER A 506 -19.55 -23.44 -85.38
C SER A 506 -19.51 -23.33 -86.91
N SER A 507 -20.06 -22.27 -87.49
CA SER A 507 -20.15 -22.12 -88.94
C SER A 507 -18.80 -21.73 -89.57
N ILE A 508 -18.43 -22.40 -90.66
CA ILE A 508 -17.18 -22.18 -91.38
C ILE A 508 -17.35 -21.02 -92.37
N HIS A 509 -16.70 -19.89 -92.09
CA HIS A 509 -16.94 -18.64 -92.83
C HIS A 509 -15.74 -18.10 -93.61
N SER A 510 -14.59 -18.76 -93.53
CA SER A 510 -13.35 -18.33 -94.21
C SER A 510 -12.81 -19.44 -95.09
N GLU A 511 -12.29 -19.07 -96.26
CA GLU A 511 -11.59 -19.98 -97.19
C GLU A 511 -10.46 -20.76 -96.48
N LYS A 512 -9.79 -20.12 -95.51
CA LYS A 512 -8.72 -20.70 -94.71
C LYS A 512 -9.21 -21.68 -93.65
N ALA A 513 -10.44 -21.51 -93.16
CA ALA A 513 -11.04 -22.43 -92.20
C ALA A 513 -11.44 -23.76 -92.86
N ILE A 514 -11.83 -23.73 -94.15
CA ILE A 514 -12.05 -24.92 -94.98
C ILE A 514 -10.73 -25.69 -95.17
N PHE A 515 -9.64 -24.98 -95.51
CA PHE A 515 -8.30 -25.56 -95.63
C PHE A 515 -7.83 -26.24 -94.33
N ASN A 516 -7.99 -25.58 -93.17
CA ASN A 516 -7.53 -26.11 -91.89
C ASN A 516 -8.30 -27.35 -91.41
N ILE A 517 -9.57 -27.51 -91.81
CA ILE A 517 -10.41 -28.65 -91.40
C ILE A 517 -10.27 -29.83 -92.37
N LEU A 518 -10.22 -29.56 -93.67
CA LEU A 518 -10.25 -30.59 -94.73
C LEU A 518 -8.86 -30.88 -95.33
N GLY A 519 -7.84 -30.06 -95.04
CA GLY A 519 -6.46 -30.21 -95.51
C GLY A 519 -6.26 -29.91 -97.01
N VAL A 520 -7.27 -29.35 -97.68
CA VAL A 520 -7.27 -29.11 -99.14
C VAL A 520 -7.57 -27.66 -99.47
N GLU A 521 -6.84 -27.09 -100.44
CA GLU A 521 -7.05 -25.71 -100.89
C GLU A 521 -8.35 -25.60 -101.72
N PRO A 522 -9.25 -24.66 -101.39
CA PRO A 522 -10.44 -24.42 -102.19
C PRO A 522 -10.08 -23.87 -103.59
N LEU A 523 -10.54 -24.52 -104.65
CA LEU A 523 -10.23 -24.18 -106.05
C LEU A 523 -10.87 -22.85 -106.53
N ALA A 524 -12.04 -22.50 -105.97
CA ALA A 524 -12.72 -21.23 -106.23
C ALA A 524 -13.68 -20.90 -105.08
N THR A 525 -13.76 -19.64 -104.70
CA THR A 525 -14.75 -19.14 -103.74
C THR A 525 -15.83 -18.38 -104.50
N ILE A 526 -17.10 -18.72 -104.28
CA ILE A 526 -18.21 -17.93 -104.81
C ILE A 526 -18.41 -16.76 -103.85
N PRO A 527 -18.24 -15.51 -104.31
CA PRO A 527 -18.49 -14.36 -103.46
C PRO A 527 -19.96 -14.38 -103.06
N TYR A 528 -20.21 -14.20 -101.76
CA TYR A 528 -21.56 -14.11 -101.25
C TYR A 528 -22.29 -12.94 -101.91
N LEU A 529 -23.33 -13.26 -102.70
CA LEU A 529 -24.18 -12.30 -103.39
C LEU A 529 -25.41 -12.04 -102.51
N GLU A 530 -25.42 -10.88 -101.86
CA GLU A 530 -26.51 -10.44 -100.99
C GLU A 530 -27.82 -10.33 -101.78
N SER A 531 -28.87 -11.03 -101.32
CA SER A 531 -30.20 -11.00 -101.94
C SER A 531 -30.87 -9.63 -101.76
N ARG A 532 -31.71 -9.20 -102.72
CA ARG A 532 -32.48 -7.93 -102.59
C ARG A 532 -33.34 -7.90 -101.33
N ILE A 533 -33.92 -9.03 -100.94
CA ILE A 533 -34.75 -9.17 -99.72
C ILE A 533 -33.89 -9.00 -98.46
N GLU A 534 -32.68 -9.54 -98.50
CA GLU A 534 -31.73 -9.51 -97.38
C GLU A 534 -31.18 -8.09 -97.18
N LYS A 535 -30.86 -7.39 -98.28
CA LYS A 535 -30.45 -5.99 -98.29
C LYS A 535 -31.53 -5.05 -97.76
N GLU A 536 -32.80 -5.29 -98.08
CA GLU A 536 -33.94 -4.52 -97.54
C GLU A 536 -34.15 -4.77 -96.03
N ASN A 537 -34.02 -6.02 -95.57
CA ASN A 537 -34.10 -6.35 -94.15
C ASN A 537 -32.92 -5.78 -93.35
N ASP A 538 -31.72 -5.76 -93.92
CA ASP A 538 -30.56 -5.16 -93.28
C ASP A 538 -30.62 -3.64 -93.25
N GLN A 539 -31.22 -3.00 -94.25
CA GLN A 539 -31.55 -1.56 -94.21
C GLN A 539 -32.61 -1.26 -93.14
N LYS A 540 -33.69 -2.04 -93.07
CA LYS A 540 -34.71 -1.89 -92.01
C LYS A 540 -34.12 -2.10 -90.61
N ASN A 541 -33.34 -3.16 -90.41
CA ASN A 541 -32.67 -3.44 -89.14
C ASN A 541 -31.66 -2.35 -88.77
N ARG A 542 -30.93 -1.82 -89.75
CA ARG A 542 -30.00 -0.71 -89.54
C ARG A 542 -30.74 0.59 -89.20
N HIS A 543 -31.89 0.85 -89.82
CA HIS A 543 -32.75 1.98 -89.45
C HIS A 543 -33.33 1.82 -88.05
N ILE A 544 -33.85 0.65 -87.68
CA ILE A 544 -34.35 0.36 -86.32
C ILE A 544 -33.23 0.52 -85.30
N MET A 545 -32.00 0.07 -85.62
CA MET A 545 -30.84 0.19 -84.75
C MET A 545 -30.34 1.64 -84.63
N MET A 546 -30.40 2.44 -85.71
CA MET A 546 -30.08 3.87 -85.66
C MET A 546 -31.13 4.63 -84.86
N ILE A 547 -32.41 4.33 -85.05
CA ILE A 547 -33.52 4.94 -84.31
C ILE A 547 -33.41 4.58 -82.82
N SER A 548 -33.15 3.32 -82.47
CA SER A 548 -32.98 2.91 -81.07
C SER A 548 -31.73 3.53 -80.43
N ALA A 549 -30.63 3.67 -81.18
CA ALA A 549 -29.44 4.37 -80.71
C ALA A 549 -29.72 5.86 -80.46
N VAL A 550 -30.42 6.54 -81.38
CA VAL A 550 -30.81 7.95 -81.23
C VAL A 550 -31.76 8.13 -80.05
N ILE A 551 -32.77 7.27 -79.90
CA ILE A 551 -33.68 7.29 -78.75
C ILE A 551 -32.91 7.05 -77.45
N SER A 552 -31.99 6.09 -77.40
CA SER A 552 -31.16 5.84 -76.22
C SER A 552 -30.30 7.04 -75.86
N VAL A 553 -29.72 7.74 -76.85
CA VAL A 553 -28.94 8.98 -76.63
C VAL A 553 -29.83 10.10 -76.11
N ILE A 554 -31.03 10.28 -76.68
CA ILE A 554 -31.99 11.30 -76.22
C ILE A 554 -32.45 11.01 -74.79
N VAL A 555 -32.79 9.76 -74.47
CA VAL A 555 -33.18 9.34 -73.12
C VAL A 555 -32.03 9.52 -72.13
N ALA A 556 -30.81 9.12 -72.50
CA ALA A 556 -29.63 9.33 -71.66
C ALA A 556 -29.35 10.83 -71.41
N THR A 557 -29.54 11.66 -72.44
CA THR A 557 -29.34 13.12 -72.36
C THR A 557 -30.39 13.78 -71.47
N LEU A 558 -31.66 13.35 -71.58
CA LEU A 558 -32.74 13.82 -70.71
C LEU A 558 -32.53 13.37 -69.25
N LEU A 559 -32.15 12.10 -69.03
CA LEU A 559 -31.81 11.61 -67.70
C LEU A 559 -30.63 12.40 -67.10
N PHE A 560 -29.62 12.72 -67.90
CA PHE A 560 -28.51 13.56 -67.46
C PHE A 560 -28.96 14.96 -67.06
N HIS A 561 -29.77 15.62 -67.89
CA HIS A 561 -30.29 16.97 -67.64
C HIS A 561 -31.10 17.06 -66.33
N PHE A 562 -31.98 16.09 -66.08
CA PHE A 562 -32.90 16.13 -64.93
C PHE A 562 -32.31 15.56 -63.63
N LEU A 563 -31.34 14.63 -63.68
CA LEU A 563 -30.85 13.93 -62.47
C LEU A 563 -29.46 14.34 -61.99
N PHE A 564 -28.63 14.94 -62.86
CA PHE A 564 -27.28 15.36 -62.50
C PHE A 564 -27.16 16.87 -62.43
N MET A 565 -27.38 17.52 -63.56
CA MET A 565 -27.19 18.95 -63.72
C MET A 565 -27.91 19.39 -64.99
N PRO A 566 -28.61 20.55 -64.98
CA PRO A 566 -29.15 21.10 -66.21
C PRO A 566 -28.03 21.26 -67.24
N LEU A 567 -28.30 20.84 -68.48
CA LEU A 567 -27.36 20.89 -69.61
C LEU A 567 -26.69 22.27 -69.74
N ASP A 568 -27.43 23.32 -69.39
CA ASP A 568 -27.03 24.71 -69.38
C ASP A 568 -25.86 24.93 -68.41
N VAL A 569 -25.96 24.40 -67.19
CA VAL A 569 -24.92 24.54 -66.16
C VAL A 569 -23.72 23.63 -66.46
N PHE A 570 -23.95 22.45 -67.03
CA PHE A 570 -22.88 21.57 -67.50
C PHE A 570 -22.06 22.25 -68.60
N TRP A 571 -22.73 22.88 -69.58
CA TRP A 571 -22.08 23.62 -70.67
C TRP A 571 -21.24 24.79 -70.15
N TYR A 572 -21.75 25.54 -69.16
CA TYR A 572 -20.99 26.60 -68.50
C TYR A 572 -19.75 26.07 -67.76
N LYS A 573 -19.86 24.92 -67.07
CA LYS A 573 -18.75 24.29 -66.36
C LYS A 573 -17.67 23.78 -67.33
N LEU A 574 -18.09 23.24 -68.48
CA LEU A 574 -17.21 22.76 -69.54
C LEU A 574 -16.47 23.91 -70.24
N LEU A 575 -17.17 25.01 -70.54
CA LEU A 575 -16.55 26.24 -71.06
C LEU A 575 -15.54 26.85 -70.09
N ARG A 576 -15.82 26.78 -68.78
CA ARG A 576 -14.89 27.28 -67.75
C ARG A 576 -13.61 26.46 -67.67
N VAL A 577 -13.68 25.14 -67.84
CA VAL A 577 -12.51 24.24 -67.88
C VAL A 577 -11.75 24.36 -69.20
N ALA A 578 -12.46 24.50 -70.32
CA ALA A 578 -11.85 24.68 -71.63
C ALA A 578 -11.23 26.08 -71.82
N GLY A 579 -11.70 27.09 -71.09
CA GLY A 579 -11.11 28.44 -71.05
C GLY A 579 -10.04 28.64 -69.97
N SER A 580 -9.74 27.61 -69.16
CA SER A 580 -8.64 27.61 -68.18
C SER A 580 -7.46 26.71 -68.59
N LEU A 581 -7.50 26.18 -69.82
CA LEU A 581 -6.39 25.57 -70.55
C LEU A 581 -5.89 26.61 -71.57
#